data_AF-A0AAJ2LH02-F1
#
_entry.id   AF-A0AAJ2LH02-F1
#
_cell.length_a   1.000
_cell.length_b   1.000
_cell.length_c   1.000
_cell.angle_alpha   90.00
_cell.angle_beta   90.00
_cell.angle_gamma   90.00
#
_symmetry.space_group_name_H-M   'P 1'
#
loop_
_entity.id
_entity.type
_entity.pdbx_description
1 polymer ?
#
loop_
_entity_poly.entity_id
_entity_poly.type
_entity_poly.pdbx_seq_one_letter_code
_entity_poly.pdbx_strand_id
1 'polypeptide(L)' 'MSAAAKAKRTMLMIEIPRDELACRIAEASIGATRPAGLTVAEAFAQMERIDPGQPERWRRSADAAVRYFHECTNAGRQPS' A
#
# COMPACT_ATOMS: atom_id res chain seq x y z
N MET A 1 -20.87 -5.82 28.14
CA MET A 1 -19.83 -5.37 27.17
C MET A 1 -20.26 -4.04 26.59
N SER A 2 -19.45 -2.98 26.68
CA SER A 2 -19.86 -1.64 26.23
C SER A 2 -19.77 -1.48 24.72
N ALA A 3 -20.55 -0.56 24.15
CA ALA A 3 -20.57 -0.25 22.72
C ALA A 3 -19.18 0.14 22.16
N ALA A 4 -18.28 0.67 23.01
CA ALA A 4 -16.91 1.01 22.63
C ALA A 4 -16.04 -0.23 22.31
N ALA A 5 -16.33 -1.39 22.90
CA ALA A 5 -15.67 -2.64 22.54
C ALA A 5 -16.18 -3.22 21.21
N LYS A 6 -17.44 -2.90 20.85
CA LYS A 6 -18.07 -3.35 19.60
C LYS A 6 -17.57 -2.55 18.39
N ALA A 7 -17.24 -1.27 18.58
CA ALA A 7 -16.68 -0.41 17.54
C ALA A 7 -15.23 -0.75 17.14
N LYS A 8 -14.47 -1.46 18.00
CA LYS A 8 -13.07 -1.83 17.74
C LYS A 8 -12.88 -3.02 16.78
N ARG A 9 -13.97 -3.65 16.30
CA ARG A 9 -13.90 -4.94 15.60
C ARG A 9 -14.48 -4.94 14.19
N THR A 10 -14.47 -3.80 13.50
CA THR A 10 -14.68 -3.78 12.06
C THR A 10 -13.35 -4.15 11.39
N MET A 11 -13.09 -5.44 11.20
CA MET A 11 -12.02 -5.88 10.29
C MET A 11 -12.41 -5.47 8.87
N LEU A 12 -11.81 -4.40 8.37
CA LEU A 12 -11.81 -4.12 6.94
C LEU A 12 -10.92 -5.18 6.28
N MET A 13 -11.52 -6.28 5.81
CA MET A 13 -10.90 -7.16 4.83
C MET A 13 -10.88 -6.43 3.49
N ILE A 14 -9.90 -5.55 3.33
CA ILE A 14 -9.63 -4.90 2.05
C ILE A 14 -8.47 -5.64 1.40
N GLU A 15 -8.66 -6.02 0.14
CA GLU A 15 -7.55 -6.39 -0.71
C GLU A 15 -6.74 -5.11 -1.00
N ILE A 16 -5.44 -5.14 -0.72
CA ILE A 16 -4.52 -4.05 -1.04
C ILE A 16 -3.74 -4.48 -2.28
N PRO A 17 -4.07 -3.99 -3.49
CA PRO A 17 -3.34 -4.37 -4.70
C PRO A 17 -1.92 -3.83 -4.60
N ARG A 18 -0.93 -4.74 -4.65
CA ARG A 18 0.50 -4.43 -4.49
C ARG A 18 0.94 -3.27 -5.39
N ASP A 19 0.60 -3.35 -6.66
CA ASP A 19 1.04 -2.39 -7.67
C ASP A 19 0.38 -1.02 -7.49
N GLU A 20 -0.89 -0.98 -7.09
CA GLU A 20 -1.58 0.28 -6.77
C GLU A 20 -0.98 0.95 -5.53
N LEU A 21 -0.69 0.18 -4.48
CA LEU A 21 -0.01 0.70 -3.30
C LEU A 21 1.40 1.22 -3.66
N ALA A 22 2.16 0.44 -4.44
CA ALA A 22 3.47 0.85 -4.93
C ALA A 22 3.39 2.16 -5.73
N CYS A 23 2.37 2.31 -6.59
CA CYS A 23 2.17 3.52 -7.37
C CYS A 23 1.90 4.72 -6.46
N ARG A 24 1.05 4.57 -5.44
CA ARG A 24 0.77 5.65 -4.48
C ARG A 24 1.98 6.04 -3.65
N ILE A 25 2.81 5.07 -3.26
CA ILE A 25 4.09 5.33 -2.59
C ILE A 25 5.02 6.12 -3.52
N ALA A 26 5.12 5.72 -4.78
CA ALA A 26 5.92 6.43 -5.77
C ALA A 26 5.45 7.88 -5.92
N GLU A 27 4.15 8.10 -6.10
CA GLU A 27 3.55 9.43 -6.25
C GLU A 27 3.85 10.33 -5.06
N ALA A 28 3.68 9.81 -3.84
CA ALA A 28 4.00 10.53 -2.61
C ALA A 28 5.50 10.83 -2.48
N SER A 29 6.37 9.90 -2.92
CA SER A 29 7.82 10.03 -2.78
C SER A 29 8.42 11.04 -3.76
N ILE A 30 7.87 11.13 -4.98
CA ILE A 30 8.35 12.05 -6.03
C ILE A 30 7.58 13.38 -6.05
N GLY A 31 6.49 13.49 -5.30
CA GLY A 31 5.65 14.68 -5.26
C GLY A 31 4.86 14.92 -6.55
N ALA A 32 4.54 13.87 -7.30
CA ALA A 32 3.81 13.96 -8.56
C ALA A 32 2.78 12.83 -8.66
N THR A 33 1.62 13.10 -9.25
CA THR A 33 0.57 12.09 -9.47
C THR A 33 0.67 11.51 -10.87
N ARG A 34 0.27 10.25 -11.03
CA ARG A 34 0.11 9.68 -12.37
C ARG A 34 -0.96 10.47 -13.14
N PRO A 35 -0.77 10.71 -14.45
CA PRO A 35 -1.79 11.35 -15.27
C PRO A 35 -3.14 10.60 -15.23
N ALA A 36 -4.24 11.36 -15.30
CA ALA A 36 -5.57 10.77 -15.34
C ALA A 36 -5.73 9.86 -16.56
N GLY A 37 -6.31 8.67 -16.36
CA GLY A 37 -6.50 7.65 -17.40
C GLY A 37 -5.29 6.73 -17.62
N LEU A 38 -4.13 7.01 -17.02
CA LEU A 38 -2.98 6.13 -17.07
C LEU A 38 -3.11 5.00 -16.04
N THR A 39 -2.91 3.76 -16.48
CA THR A 39 -2.88 2.61 -15.57
C THR A 39 -1.54 2.55 -14.80
N VAL A 40 -1.52 1.83 -13.66
CA VAL A 40 -0.25 1.60 -12.92
C VAL A 40 0.81 0.95 -13.80
N ALA A 41 0.41 -0.04 -14.60
CA ALA A 41 1.33 -0.77 -15.46
C ALA A 41 2.00 0.15 -16.48
N GLU A 42 1.23 1.05 -17.09
CA GLU A 42 1.75 2.05 -18.02
C GLU A 42 2.65 3.08 -17.31
N ALA A 43 2.25 3.57 -16.14
CA ALA A 43 3.06 4.48 -15.33
C ALA A 43 4.42 3.85 -14.97
N PHE A 44 4.42 2.59 -14.55
CA PHE A 44 5.64 1.87 -14.19
C PHE A 44 6.47 1.52 -15.43
N ALA A 45 5.86 1.19 -16.56
CA ALA A 45 6.58 0.98 -17.80
C ALA A 45 7.27 2.26 -18.31
N GLN A 46 6.66 3.43 -18.09
CA GLN A 46 7.31 4.72 -18.37
C GLN A 46 8.48 4.97 -17.42
N MET A 47 8.31 4.73 -16.12
CA MET A 47 9.35 4.93 -15.12
C MET A 47 10.55 3.99 -15.32
N GLU A 48 10.32 2.71 -15.66
CA GLU A 48 11.38 1.73 -15.93
C GLU A 48 12.30 2.17 -17.07
N ARG A 49 11.78 2.93 -18.05
CA ARG A 49 12.60 3.47 -19.15
C ARG A 49 13.49 4.63 -18.72
N ILE A 50 13.09 5.36 -17.67
CA ILE A 50 13.80 6.53 -17.16
C ILE A 50 14.83 6.09 -16.10
N ASP A 51 14.41 5.22 -15.17
CA ASP A 51 15.22 4.68 -14.09
C ASP A 51 14.95 3.17 -13.92
N PRO A 52 15.74 2.32 -14.60
CA PRO A 52 15.55 0.87 -14.57
C PRO A 52 15.60 0.30 -13.15
N GLY A 53 14.61 -0.54 -12.81
CA GLY A 53 14.47 -1.17 -11.50
C GLY A 53 13.82 -0.29 -10.43
N GLN A 54 13.54 0.99 -10.71
CA GLN A 54 12.83 1.86 -9.78
C GLN A 54 11.41 1.38 -9.45
N PRO A 55 10.58 0.92 -10.43
CA PRO A 55 9.31 0.26 -10.13
C PRO A 55 9.40 -0.89 -9.15
N GLU A 56 10.41 -1.75 -9.27
CA GLU A 56 10.61 -2.89 -8.37
C GLU A 56 10.95 -2.44 -6.95
N ARG A 57 11.72 -1.35 -6.79
CA ARG A 57 11.97 -0.76 -5.47
C ARG A 57 10.68 -0.29 -4.81
N TRP A 58 9.79 0.36 -5.57
CA TRP A 58 8.48 0.77 -5.05
C TRP A 58 7.58 -0.41 -4.69
N ARG A 59 7.61 -1.50 -5.48
CA ARG A 59 6.90 -2.73 -5.13
C ARG A 59 7.41 -3.33 -3.81
N ARG A 60 8.73 -3.32 -3.56
CA ARG A 60 9.30 -3.77 -2.28
C ARG A 60 8.87 -2.87 -1.11
N SER A 61 8.78 -1.55 -1.32
CA SER A 61 8.24 -0.64 -0.31
C SER A 61 6.77 -0.94 0.02
N ALA A 62 5.96 -1.27 -0.99
CA ALA A 62 4.57 -1.70 -0.79
C ALA A 62 4.49 -3.01 0.02
N ASP A 63 5.33 -3.99 -0.30
CA ASP A 63 5.39 -5.26 0.44
C ASP A 63 5.76 -5.04 1.93
N ALA A 64 6.72 -4.16 2.20
CA ALA A 64 7.12 -3.80 3.56
C ALA A 64 5.98 -3.10 4.33
N ALA A 65 5.25 -2.19 3.68
CA ALA A 65 4.12 -1.50 4.28
C ALA A 65 2.98 -2.48 4.61
N VAL A 66 2.63 -3.39 3.69
CA VAL A 66 1.63 -4.43 3.92
C VAL A 66 2.03 -5.32 5.10
N ARG A 67 3.30 -5.76 5.16
CA ARG A 67 3.81 -6.55 6.28
C ARG A 67 3.66 -5.81 7.61
N TYR A 68 4.04 -4.53 7.67
CA TYR A 68 3.89 -3.72 8.88
C TYR A 68 2.42 -3.61 9.33
N PHE A 69 1.49 -3.39 8.39
CA PHE A 69 0.06 -3.37 8.72
C PHE A 69 -0.44 -4.70 9.28
N HIS A 70 0.04 -5.83 8.75
CA HIS A 70 -0.27 -7.15 9.32
C HIS A 70 0.28 -7.31 10.74
N GLU A 71 1.53 -6.89 10.99
CA GLU A 71 2.15 -6.93 12.31
C GLU A 71 1.36 -6.09 13.32
N CYS A 72 1.00 -4.85 12.98
CA CYS A 72 0.17 -3.99 13.83
C CYS A 72 -1.23 -4.57 14.08
N THR A 73 -1.86 -5.14 13.04
CA THR A 73 -3.19 -5.74 13.16
C THR A 73 -3.17 -6.96 14.08
N ASN A 74 -2.12 -7.78 14.01
CA ASN A 74 -1.97 -8.96 14.85
C ASN A 74 -1.65 -8.59 16.31
N ALA A 75 -0.77 -7.61 16.54
CA ALA A 75 -0.49 -7.09 17.88
C ALA A 75 -1.75 -6.53 18.55
N GLY A 76 -2.60 -5.82 17.80
CA GLY A 76 -3.88 -5.32 18.31
C GLY A 76 -4.94 -6.40 18.55
N ARG A 77 -4.75 -7.64 18.05
CA ARG A 77 -5.66 -8.78 18.24
C ARG A 77 -5.30 -9.67 19.43
N GLN A 78 -4.09 -9.58 20.00
CA GLN A 78 -3.75 -10.39 21.17
C GLN A 78 -4.63 -10.00 22.36
N PRO A 79 -5.42 -10.94 22.92
CA PRO A 79 -6.10 -10.69 24.18
C PRO A 79 -5.05 -10.62 25.29
N SER A 80 -5.19 -9.61 26.15
CA SER A 80 -4.51 -9.54 27.45
C SER A 80 -4.89 -10.72 28.33
#